data_AF-A0A8B8JB37-F1
#
_entry.id   AF-A0A8B8JB37-F1
#
_cell.length_a   1.000
_cell.length_b   1.000
_cell.length_c   1.000
_cell.angle_alpha   90.00
_cell.angle_beta   90.00
_cell.angle_gamma   90.00
#
_symmetry.space_group_name_H-M   'P 1'
#
loop_
_entity.id
_entity.type
_entity.pdbx_description
1 polymer ?
#
loop_
_entity_poly.entity_id
_entity_poly.type
_entity_poly.pdbx_seq_one_letter_code
_entity_poly.pdbx_strand_id
1 'polypeptide(L)'
;MDIMLYRMDIMLKDLYLDNTSLYYKKRVVMEDKGVGILISAISLSIFSYYIFWVIILPFVDEDHFIHKYFLPQEFAILIPLLGGAALLSFLCLFIGFVMLKSKYQTS
;
A
#
# COMPACT_ATOMS: atom_id res chain seq x y z
N MET A 1 -6.87 22.53 55.09
CA MET A 1 -6.88 23.17 53.75
C MET A 1 -6.15 22.29 52.72
N ASP A 2 -5.40 21.26 53.15
CA ASP A 2 -4.51 20.45 52.31
C ASP A 2 -5.18 19.45 51.36
N ILE A 3 -6.31 18.84 51.75
CA ILE A 3 -6.94 17.78 50.94
C ILE A 3 -7.60 18.34 49.67
N MET A 4 -8.23 19.51 49.75
CA MET A 4 -8.86 20.15 48.59
C MET A 4 -7.81 20.65 47.58
N LEU A 5 -6.67 21.14 48.08
CA LEU A 5 -5.55 21.56 47.24
C LEU A 5 -4.93 20.36 46.50
N TYR A 6 -4.69 19.25 47.20
CA TYR A 6 -4.19 18.02 46.57
C TYR A 6 -5.16 17.45 45.52
N ARG A 7 -6.46 17.46 45.81
CA ARG A 7 -7.49 17.03 44.87
C ARG A 7 -7.58 17.93 43.64
N MET A 8 -7.35 19.23 43.81
CA MET A 8 -7.35 20.20 42.70
C MET A 8 -6.12 20.01 41.81
N ASP A 9 -4.94 19.75 42.36
CA ASP A 9 -3.73 19.47 41.58
C ASP A 9 -3.88 18.24 40.68
N ILE A 10 -4.43 17.15 41.22
CA ILE A 10 -4.71 15.93 40.45
C ILE A 10 -5.71 16.23 39.32
N MET A 11 -6.81 16.91 39.63
CA MET A 11 -7.82 17.25 38.63
C MET A 11 -7.26 18.17 37.52
N LEU A 12 -6.40 19.13 37.88
CA LEU A 12 -5.74 20.00 36.91
C LEU A 12 -4.77 19.23 36.02
N LYS A 13 -4.05 18.25 36.59
CA LYS A 13 -3.15 17.38 35.83
C LYS A 13 -3.93 16.48 34.88
N ASP A 14 -5.02 15.87 35.32
CA ASP A 14 -5.87 15.04 34.46
C ASP A 14 -6.50 15.85 33.32
N LEU A 15 -6.94 17.09 33.60
CA LEU A 15 -7.47 17.99 32.58
C LEU A 15 -6.39 18.40 31.57
N TYR A 16 -5.19 18.73 32.05
CA TYR A 16 -4.07 19.08 31.18
C TYR A 16 -3.63 17.89 30.29
N LEU A 17 -3.60 16.69 30.86
CA LEU A 17 -3.23 15.45 30.16
C LEU A 17 -4.31 15.01 29.14
N ASP A 18 -5.59 15.15 29.47
CA ASP A 18 -6.70 14.84 28.55
C ASP A 18 -6.71 15.79 27.35
N ASN A 19 -6.57 17.09 27.60
CA ASN A 19 -6.57 18.10 26.55
C ASN A 19 -5.38 17.90 25.60
N THR A 20 -4.18 17.67 26.13
CA THR A 20 -2.99 17.40 25.30
C THR A 20 -3.14 16.11 24.50
N SER A 21 -3.63 15.03 25.11
CA SER A 21 -3.93 13.76 24.42
C SER A 21 -4.91 13.96 23.26
N LEU A 22 -5.97 14.75 23.47
CA LEU A 22 -6.93 15.10 22.42
C LEU A 22 -6.29 15.91 21.30
N TYR A 23 -5.40 16.87 21.61
CA TYR A 23 -4.66 17.61 20.59
C TYR A 23 -3.71 16.69 19.80
N TYR A 24 -2.95 15.81 20.45
CA TYR A 24 -2.06 14.86 19.78
C TYR A 24 -2.84 13.87 18.91
N LYS A 25 -3.91 13.27 19.45
CA LYS A 25 -4.77 12.33 18.73
C LYS A 25 -5.43 12.98 17.53
N LYS A 26 -5.94 14.20 17.67
CA LYS A 26 -6.55 14.94 16.55
C LYS A 26 -5.52 15.31 15.48
N ARG A 27 -4.27 15.63 15.85
CA ARG A 27 -3.19 15.90 14.89
C ARG A 27 -2.78 14.65 14.12
N VAL A 28 -2.46 13.56 14.82
CA VAL A 28 -2.03 12.29 14.21
C VAL A 28 -3.10 11.74 13.27
N VAL A 29 -4.38 11.74 13.68
CA VAL A 29 -5.48 11.26 12.84
C VAL A 29 -5.67 12.08 11.55
N MET A 30 -5.41 13.39 11.58
CA MET A 30 -5.55 14.24 10.39
C MET A 30 -4.35 14.08 9.44
N GLU A 31 -3.15 13.93 9.99
CA GLU A 31 -1.92 13.66 9.22
C GLU A 31 -1.98 12.27 8.56
N ASP A 32 -2.41 11.25 9.29
CA ASP A 32 -2.55 9.87 8.79
C ASP A 32 -3.57 9.77 7.64
N LYS A 33 -4.67 10.52 7.73
CA LYS A 33 -5.70 10.57 6.67
C LYS A 33 -5.14 11.18 5.38
N GLY A 34 -4.36 12.25 5.48
CA GLY A 34 -3.75 12.90 4.33
C GLY A 34 -2.75 12.00 3.62
N VAL A 35 -1.89 11.32 4.39
CA VAL A 35 -0.92 10.34 3.87
C VAL A 35 -1.63 9.16 3.22
N GLY A 36 -2.69 8.64 3.84
CA GLY A 36 -3.48 7.55 3.29
C GLY A 36 -4.13 7.90 1.94
N ILE A 37 -4.68 9.11 1.81
CA ILE A 37 -5.26 9.60 0.54
C ILE A 37 -4.18 9.76 -0.53
N LEU A 38 -3.02 10.34 -0.17
CA LEU A 38 -1.90 10.53 -1.09
C LEU A 38 -1.37 9.19 -1.63
N ILE A 39 -1.12 8.21 -0.75
CA ILE A 39 -0.66 6.88 -1.14
C ILE A 39 -1.70 6.19 -2.03
N SER A 40 -2.98 6.31 -1.68
CA SER A 40 -4.08 5.72 -2.47
C SER A 40 -4.17 6.33 -3.87
N ALA A 41 -4.04 7.66 -3.98
CA ALA A 41 -4.05 8.36 -5.27
C ALA A 41 -2.86 7.98 -6.15
N ILE A 42 -1.66 7.87 -5.56
CA ILE A 42 -0.45 7.41 -6.26
C ILE A 42 -0.63 5.97 -6.75
N SER A 43 -1.11 5.08 -5.89
CA SER A 43 -1.39 3.68 -6.22
C SER A 43 -2.38 3.56 -7.38
N LEU A 44 -3.49 4.31 -7.33
CA LEU A 44 -4.51 4.31 -8.38
C LEU A 44 -3.96 4.84 -9.72
N SER A 45 -3.09 5.85 -9.68
CA SER A 45 -2.44 6.42 -10.87
C SER A 45 -1.50 5.40 -11.54
N ILE A 46 -0.63 4.74 -10.76
CA ILE A 46 0.28 3.71 -11.24
C ILE A 46 -0.49 2.50 -11.79
N PHE A 47 -1.54 2.07 -11.09
CA PHE A 47 -2.39 0.97 -11.52
C PHE A 47 -3.11 1.28 -12.84
N SER A 48 -3.68 2.48 -12.98
CA SER A 48 -4.33 2.90 -14.22
C SER A 48 -3.34 2.94 -15.37
N TYR A 49 -2.14 3.51 -15.17
CA TYR A 49 -1.07 3.48 -16.16
C TYR A 49 -0.74 2.05 -16.62
N TYR A 50 -0.62 1.13 -15.67
CA TYR A 50 -0.34 -0.28 -15.97
C TYR A 50 -1.48 -0.93 -16.77
N ILE A 51 -2.75 -0.71 -16.42
CA ILE A 51 -3.89 -1.24 -17.16
C ILE A 51 -3.98 -0.65 -18.57
N PHE A 52 -3.82 0.67 -18.73
CA PHE A 52 -3.79 1.31 -20.05
C PHE A 52 -2.63 0.77 -20.90
N TRP A 53 -1.46 0.55 -20.30
CA TRP A 53 -0.31 -0.02 -20.99
C TRP A 53 -0.58 -1.46 -21.45
N VAL A 54 -1.16 -2.32 -20.61
CA VAL A 54 -1.50 -3.71 -20.96
C VAL A 54 -2.59 -3.80 -22.04
N ILE A 55 -3.58 -2.89 -22.02
CA ILE A 55 -4.69 -2.91 -22.96
C ILE A 55 -4.33 -2.31 -24.32
N ILE A 56 -3.58 -1.21 -24.39
CA ILE A 56 -3.26 -0.53 -25.67
C ILE A 56 -2.27 -1.35 -26.52
N LEU A 57 -1.36 -2.06 -25.86
CA LEU A 57 -0.27 -2.80 -26.49
C LEU A 57 -0.70 -3.90 -27.49
N PRO A 58 -1.75 -4.73 -27.25
CA PRO A 58 -2.24 -5.69 -28.24
C PRO A 58 -3.03 -5.09 -29.41
N PHE A 59 -3.30 -3.77 -29.40
CA PHE A 59 -4.00 -3.09 -30.52
C PHE A 59 -3.04 -2.27 -31.41
N VAL A 60 -1.74 -2.28 -31.11
CA VAL A 60 -0.67 -1.69 -31.94
C VAL A 60 0.06 -2.83 -32.63
N ASP A 61 -0.14 -2.98 -33.95
CA ASP A 61 0.57 -3.95 -34.77
C ASP A 61 1.39 -3.35 -35.91
N GLU A 62 2.38 -4.16 -36.27
CA GLU A 62 3.57 -3.98 -37.08
C GLU A 62 3.28 -3.72 -38.57
N ASP A 63 3.52 -2.49 -39.06
CA ASP A 63 3.68 -2.31 -40.51
C ASP A 63 4.74 -1.25 -40.86
N HIS A 64 5.93 -1.78 -41.16
CA HIS A 64 7.01 -1.31 -42.06
C HIS A 64 8.01 -0.18 -41.66
N PHE A 65 9.30 -0.53 -41.88
CA PHE A 65 10.54 0.27 -42.02
C PHE A 65 11.28 0.92 -40.82
N ILE A 66 10.78 0.87 -39.58
CA ILE A 66 11.48 1.49 -38.42
C ILE A 66 12.25 0.49 -37.54
N HIS A 67 12.37 -0.76 -38.00
CA HIS A 67 13.01 -1.91 -37.33
C HIS A 67 14.51 -1.78 -37.00
N LYS A 68 15.13 -0.60 -37.21
CA LYS A 68 16.53 -0.30 -36.84
C LYS A 68 16.67 0.66 -35.65
N TYR A 69 15.57 1.22 -35.14
CA TYR A 69 15.56 2.20 -34.05
C TYR A 69 14.67 1.84 -32.84
N PHE A 70 13.94 0.72 -32.87
CA PHE A 70 13.01 0.35 -31.80
C PHE A 70 13.29 -1.04 -31.20
N LEU A 71 13.18 -1.15 -29.88
CA LEU A 71 13.39 -2.36 -29.07
C LEU A 71 12.34 -3.44 -29.42
N PRO A 72 12.72 -4.73 -29.57
CA PRO A 72 11.89 -5.78 -30.17
C PRO A 72 10.58 -6.06 -29.42
N GLN A 73 9.54 -6.41 -30.19
CA GLN A 73 8.15 -6.68 -29.78
C GLN A 73 7.99 -7.82 -28.76
N GLU A 74 9.02 -8.64 -28.56
CA GLU A 74 9.06 -9.72 -27.59
C GLU A 74 8.91 -9.23 -26.13
N PHE A 75 9.38 -8.02 -25.85
CA PHE A 75 9.25 -7.41 -24.52
C PHE A 75 7.81 -6.96 -24.18
N ALA A 76 6.97 -6.71 -25.19
CA ALA A 76 5.58 -6.32 -24.99
C ALA A 76 4.73 -7.43 -24.34
N ILE A 77 5.06 -8.70 -24.64
CA ILE A 77 4.35 -9.89 -24.14
C ILE A 77 5.09 -10.50 -22.94
N LEU A 78 6.43 -10.48 -22.95
CA LEU A 78 7.25 -11.10 -21.90
C LEU A 78 7.14 -10.37 -20.55
N ILE A 79 6.95 -9.05 -20.54
CA ILE A 79 6.86 -8.26 -19.29
C ILE A 79 5.56 -8.57 -18.51
N PRO A 80 4.35 -8.55 -19.12
CA PRO A 80 3.14 -9.02 -18.46
C PRO A 80 3.19 -10.50 -18.08
N LEU A 81 3.79 -11.34 -18.93
CA LEU A 81 3.87 -12.79 -18.70
C LEU A 81 4.79 -13.13 -17.51
N LEU A 82 5.97 -12.50 -17.44
CA LEU A 82 6.92 -12.69 -16.33
C LEU A 82 6.39 -12.07 -15.03
N GLY A 83 5.77 -10.89 -15.10
CA GLY A 83 5.12 -10.24 -13.96
C GLY A 83 3.96 -11.06 -13.41
N GLY A 84 3.09 -11.56 -14.29
CA GLY A 84 1.99 -12.46 -13.93
C GLY A 84 2.49 -13.79 -13.34
N ALA A 85 3.50 -14.41 -13.95
CA ALA A 85 4.10 -15.63 -13.43
C ALA A 85 4.78 -15.44 -12.07
N ALA A 86 5.47 -14.31 -11.85
CA ALA A 86 6.09 -13.97 -10.58
C ALA A 86 5.06 -13.73 -9.47
N LEU A 87 3.98 -12.98 -9.76
CA LEU A 87 2.88 -12.75 -8.83
C LEU A 87 2.15 -14.05 -8.48
N LEU A 88 1.84 -14.87 -9.48
CA LEU A 88 1.18 -16.14 -9.27
C LEU A 88 2.05 -17.08 -8.43
N SER A 89 3.35 -17.16 -8.74
CA SER A 89 4.32 -17.94 -7.96
C SER A 89 4.41 -17.45 -6.51
N PHE A 90 4.46 -16.13 -6.30
CA PHE A 90 4.47 -15.53 -4.97
C PHE A 90 3.20 -15.89 -4.18
N LEU A 91 2.02 -15.80 -4.82
CA LEU A 91 0.75 -16.15 -4.20
C LEU A 91 0.68 -17.64 -3.83
N CYS A 92 1.11 -18.53 -4.73
CA CYS A 92 1.16 -19.97 -4.49
C CYS A 92 2.11 -20.32 -3.33
N LEU A 93 3.30 -19.73 -3.29
CA LEU A 93 4.26 -19.92 -2.20
C LEU A 93 3.71 -19.41 -0.87
N PHE A 94 3.09 -18.24 -0.87
CA PHE A 94 2.50 -17.65 0.32
C PHE A 94 1.38 -18.54 0.89
N ILE A 95 0.45 -18.99 0.04
CA ILE A 95 -0.64 -19.88 0.45
C ILE A 95 -0.07 -21.22 0.96
N GLY A 96 0.87 -21.82 0.22
CA GLY A 96 1.53 -23.06 0.62
C GLY A 96 2.25 -22.93 1.96
N PHE A 97 2.98 -21.83 2.17
CA PHE A 97 3.65 -21.52 3.43
C PHE A 97 2.66 -21.38 4.60
N VAL A 98 1.55 -20.66 4.40
CA VAL A 98 0.49 -20.53 5.41
C VAL A 98 -0.13 -21.89 5.74
N MET A 99 -0.38 -22.73 4.73
CA MET A 99 -0.91 -24.07 4.92
C MET A 99 0.06 -25.01 5.64
N LEU A 100 1.36 -24.93 5.34
CA LEU A 100 2.40 -25.71 6.03
C LEU A 100 2.55 -25.27 7.49
N LYS A 101 2.54 -23.97 7.77
CA LYS A 101 2.52 -23.43 9.14
C LYS A 101 1.31 -23.94 9.92
N SER A 102 0.14 -24.01 9.28
CA SER A 102 -1.09 -24.52 9.91
C SER A 102 -0.97 -25.97 10.36
N LYS A 103 -0.22 -26.82 9.65
CA LYS A 103 -0.06 -28.24 9.99
C LYS A 103 0.96 -28.49 11.10
N TYR A 104 1.96 -27.61 11.24
CA TYR A 104 3.00 -27.74 12.27
C TYR A 104 2.54 -27.35 13.68
N GLN A 105 1.38 -26.68 13.83
CA GLN A 105 0.76 -26.35 15.13
C GLN A 105 -0.30 -27.38 15.57
N THR A 106 -0.55 -28.44 14.78
CA THR A 106 -1.51 -29.51 15.09
C THR A 106 -0.86 -30.89 15.03
N SER A 107 0.32 -31.04 15.64
CA SER A 107 0.88 -32.33 16.07
C SER A 107 1.60 -32.17 17.39
#